data_AF-A0A3M1L9M2-F1
#
_entry.id   AF-A0A3M1L9M2-F1
#
_cell.length_a   1.000
_cell.length_b   1.000
_cell.length_c   1.000
_cell.angle_alpha   90.00
_cell.angle_beta   90.00
_cell.angle_gamma   90.00
#
_symmetry.space_group_name_H-M   'P 1'
#
loop_
_entity.id
_entity.type
_entity.pdbx_description
1 polymer ?
#
loop_
_entity_poly.entity_id
_entity_poly.type
_entity_poly.pdbx_seq_one_letter_code
_entity_poly.pdbx_strand_id
1 'polypeptide(L)' 'FSMPPMTVEEALEQLQLVDHDFYMFKNIATGEINVIYIRNHGGYGVIQPHYGKGEQNGHTPS' A
#
# COMPACT_ATOMS: atom_id res chain seq x y z
N PHE A 1 -4.54 15.28 9.53
CA PHE A 1 -4.86 14.93 8.14
C PHE A 1 -5.86 13.80 8.15
N SER A 2 -7.05 14.00 7.57
CA SER A 2 -8.00 12.91 7.34
C SER A 2 -7.56 12.18 6.07
N MET A 3 -7.32 10.87 6.14
CA MET A 3 -7.12 10.02 4.96
C MET A 3 -8.35 9.11 4.88
N PRO A 4 -9.42 9.55 4.21
CA PRO A 4 -10.59 8.72 4.00
C PRO A 4 -10.18 7.40 3.36
N PRO A 5 -10.71 6.25 3.82
CA PRO A 5 -10.54 5.00 3.11
C PRO A 5 -11.10 5.10 1.69
N MET A 6 -10.40 4.54 0.71
CA MET A 6 -10.81 4.52 -0.69
C MET A 6 -10.47 3.18 -1.34
N THR A 7 -11.07 2.91 -2.51
CA THR A 7 -10.76 1.73 -3.33
C THR A 7 -9.43 1.90 -4.07
N VAL A 8 -8.93 0.81 -4.66
CA VAL A 8 -7.71 0.84 -5.48
C VAL A 8 -7.96 1.66 -6.75
N GLU A 9 -9.16 1.59 -7.31
CA GLU A 9 -9.59 2.33 -8.49
C GLU A 9 -9.63 3.84 -8.21
N GLU A 10 -10.21 4.25 -7.07
CA GLU A 10 -10.21 5.66 -6.66
C GLU A 10 -8.77 6.17 -6.44
N ALA A 11 -7.91 5.34 -5.83
CA ALA A 11 -6.49 5.68 -5.66
C ALA A 11 -5.75 5.80 -7.01
N LEU A 12 -6.12 5.02 -8.02
CA LEU A 12 -5.58 5.13 -9.38
C LEU A 12 -6.01 6.43 -10.05
N GLU A 13 -7.26 6.85 -9.89
CA GLU A 13 -7.73 8.15 -10.38
C GLU A 13 -6.94 9.29 -9.72
N GLN A 14 -6.72 9.22 -8.40
CA GLN A 14 -5.89 10.20 -7.69
C GLN A 14 -4.44 10.20 -8.19
N LEU A 15 -3.85 9.03 -8.43
CA LEU A 15 -2.50 8.89 -8.99
C LEU A 15 -2.37 9.58 -10.35
N GLN A 16 -3.41 9.53 -11.19
CA GLN A 16 -3.41 10.18 -12.50
C GLN A 16 -3.56 11.71 -12.43
N LEU A 17 -4.09 12.23 -11.32
CA LEU A 17 -4.29 13.67 -11.09
C LEU A 17 -3.08 14.34 -10.43
N VAL A 18 -2.19 13.57 -9.80
CA VAL A 18 -0.97 14.08 -9.18
C VAL A 18 0.22 13.96 -10.14
N ASP A 19 1.14 14.93 -10.09
CA ASP A 19 2.39 14.91 -10.87
C ASP A 19 3.46 14.03 -10.18
N HIS A 20 3.06 12.85 -9.69
CA HIS A 20 3.89 11.93 -8.91
C HIS A 20 3.65 10.48 -9.34
N ASP A 21 4.71 9.67 -9.31
CA ASP A 21 4.67 8.26 -9.74
C ASP A 21 4.02 7.30 -8.73
N PHE A 22 3.68 7.80 -7.53
CA PHE A 22 3.06 7.01 -6.47
C PHE A 22 2.02 7.81 -5.67
N TYR A 23 1.03 7.09 -5.14
CA TYR A 23 -0.02 7.64 -4.30
C TYR A 23 -0.27 6.72 -3.09
N MET A 24 -0.25 7.29 -1.89
CA MET A 24 -0.49 6.56 -0.64
C MET A 24 -1.94 6.75 -0.20
N PHE A 25 -2.62 5.66 0.11
CA PHE A 25 -4.04 5.68 0.48
C PHE A 25 -4.35 4.64 1.57
N LYS A 26 -5.46 4.84 2.28
CA LYS A 26 -6.03 3.83 3.17
C LYS A 26 -6.98 2.96 2.36
N ASN A 27 -6.68 1.68 2.22
CA ASN A 27 -7.51 0.76 1.46
C ASN A 27 -8.81 0.47 2.22
N ILE A 28 -9.97 0.70 1.59
CA ILE A 28 -11.27 0.47 2.21
C ILE A 28 -11.56 -1.01 2.50
N ALA A 29 -11.00 -1.93 1.72
CA ALA A 29 -11.20 -3.37 1.89
C ALA A 29 -10.38 -3.95 3.04
N THR A 30 -9.14 -3.47 3.25
CA THR A 30 -8.25 -4.00 4.30
C THR A 30 -8.16 -3.09 5.54
N GLY A 31 -8.51 -1.81 5.40
CA GLY A 31 -8.29 -0.79 6.41
C GLY A 31 -6.82 -0.39 6.58
N GLU A 32 -5.91 -0.93 5.79
CA GLU A 32 -4.47 -0.70 5.88
C GLU A 32 -4.01 0.40 4.92
N ILE A 33 -2.81 0.94 5.18
CA ILE A 33 -2.16 1.86 4.25
C ILE A 33 -1.60 1.06 3.09
N ASN A 34 -1.91 1.45 1.86
CA ASN A 34 -1.32 0.91 0.64
C ASN A 34 -0.70 2.03 -0.18
N VAL A 35 0.20 1.67 -1.09
CA VAL A 35 0.80 2.60 -2.05
C VAL A 35 0.55 2.07 -3.46
N ILE A 36 -0.14 2.83 -4.29
CA ILE A 36 -0.25 2.55 -5.73
C ILE A 36 0.86 3.31 -6.48
N TYR A 37 1.42 2.71 -7.52
CA TYR A 37 2.51 3.31 -8.31
C TYR A 37 2.45 2.91 -9.79
N ILE A 38 3.02 3.74 -10.66
CA ILE A 38 3.14 3.48 -12.10
C ILE A 38 4.32 2.54 -12.37
N ARG A 39 4.11 1.51 -13.19
CA ARG A 39 5.20 0.61 -13.60
C ARG A 39 5.94 1.18 -14.81
N ASN A 40 7.26 1.04 -14.82
CA ASN A 40 8.12 1.45 -15.94
C ASN A 40 7.77 0.77 -17.29
N HIS A 41 7.07 -0.38 -17.26
CA HIS A 41 6.67 -1.12 -18.44
C HIS A 41 5.15 -1.06 -18.71
N GLY A 42 4.47 -0.07 -18.13
CA GLY A 42 3.03 0.14 -18.29
C GLY A 42 2.19 -0.55 -17.21
N GLY A 43 0.99 0.00 -17.00
CA GLY A 43 0.09 -0.39 -15.92
C GLY A 43 0.54 0.14 -14.55
N TYR A 44 -0.12 -0.36 -13.50
CA TYR A 44 0.14 0.05 -12.12
C TYR A 44 0.42 -1.17 -11.23
N GLY A 45 1.09 -0.92 -10.10
CA GLY A 45 1.27 -1.87 -9.02
C GLY A 45 0.75 -1.32 -7.70
N VAL A 46 0.45 -2.21 -6.75
CA VAL A 46 0.05 -1.85 -5.39
C VAL A 46 1.01 -2.52 -4.42
N ILE A 47 1.60 -1.72 -3.52
CA ILE A 47 2.41 -2.18 -2.40
C ILE A 47 1.51 -2.24 -1.18
N GLN A 48 1.50 -3.40 -0.53
CA GLN A 48 0.78 -3.65 0.71
C GLN A 48 1.77 -3.89 1.85
N PRO A 49 1.49 -3.40 3.06
CA PRO A 49 2.32 -3.65 4.22
C PRO A 49 2.14 -5.12 4.62
N HIS A 50 3.22 -5.89 4.55
CA HIS A 50 3.26 -7.16 5.24
C HIS A 50 3.81 -6.91 6.63
N TYR A 51 2.94 -6.96 7.64
CA TYR A 51 3.41 -7.20 8.99
C TYR A 51 4.00 -8.61 8.98
N GLY A 52 5.33 -8.69 8.83
CA GLY A 52 6.04 -9.91 9.13
C GLY A 52 5.58 -10.34 10.51
N LYS A 53 4.89 -11.48 10.59
CA LYS A 53 4.72 -12.21 11.83
C LYS A 53 6.12 -12.26 12.42
N GLY A 54 6.36 -11.57 13.54
CA GLY A 54 7.60 -11.70 14.28
C GLY A 54 7.70 -13.15 14.71
N GLU A 55 8.30 -13.99 13.88
CA GLU A 55 8.74 -15.31 14.29
C GLU A 55 9.77 -15.08 15.37
N GLN A 56 9.36 -15.48 16.57
CA GLN A 56 10.17 -15.62 17.74
C GLN A 56 11.30 -16.61 17.40
N ASN A 57 12.40 -16.13 16.83
CA ASN A 57 13.69 -16.82 16.92
C ASN A 57 14.23 -16.61 18.35
N GLY A 58 13.43 -17.02 19.33
CA GLY A 58 13.87 -17.24 20.69
C GLY A 58 14.69 -18.52 20.67
N HIS A 59 16.00 -18.33 20.68
CA HIS A 59 16.98 -19.32 21.14
C HIS A 59 16.41 -20.05 22.36
N THR A 60 16.07 -21.33 22.23
CA THR A 60 15.82 -22.20 23.38
C THR A 60 17.16 -22.44 24.07
N PRO A 61 17.42 -21.88 25.26
CA PRO A 61 18.55 -22.34 26.04
C PRO A 61 18.18 -23.73 26.56
N SER A 62 19.00 -24.72 26.25
CA SER A 62 18.99 -26.02 26.93
C SER A 62 19.45 -25.88 28.37
#